data_AF-A0A8C3TV84-F1
#
_entry.id   AF-A0A8C3TV84-F1
#
_cell.length_a   1.000
_cell.length_b   1.000
_cell.length_c   1.000
_cell.angle_alpha   90.00
_cell.angle_beta   90.00
_cell.angle_gamma   90.00
#
_symmetry.space_group_name_H-M   'P 1'
#
loop_
_entity.id
_entity.type
_entity.pdbx_description
1 polymer ?
#
loop_
_entity_poly.entity_id
_entity_poly.type
_entity_poly.pdbx_seq_one_letter_code
_entity_poly.pdbx_strand_id
1 'polypeptide(L)'
;MAAAARLALLLLLGCVGLLRPVGYCPPGWSYFYLSCLKYFSEPLSWDEAESRCEGFQEGAHLAWVENIHEAVTLRKVISYYQQVQPVWIGLQKNKER
;
A
#
# COMPACT_ATOMS: atom_id res chain seq x y z
N MET A 1 7.35 33.16 -32.43
CA MET A 1 7.55 31.68 -32.54
C MET A 1 8.29 31.05 -31.34
N ALA A 2 8.51 31.76 -30.22
CA ALA A 2 9.21 31.20 -29.05
C ALA A 2 8.28 30.64 -27.94
N ALA A 3 6.99 31.00 -27.95
CA ALA A 3 6.04 30.58 -26.92
C ALA A 3 5.58 29.12 -27.07
N ALA A 4 5.40 28.66 -28.31
CA ALA A 4 4.96 27.29 -28.60
C ALA A 4 6.00 26.23 -28.19
N ALA A 5 7.29 26.52 -28.38
CA ALA A 5 8.38 25.62 -28.02
C ALA A 5 8.54 25.46 -26.48
N ARG A 6 8.23 26.52 -25.71
CA ARG A 6 8.29 26.49 -24.23
C ARG A 6 7.14 25.69 -23.61
N LEU A 7 5.95 25.74 -24.21
CA LEU A 7 4.79 24.94 -23.78
C LEU A 7 4.99 23.45 -24.07
N ALA A 8 5.62 23.10 -25.21
CA ALA A 8 5.96 21.72 -25.54
C ALA A 8 6.99 21.11 -24.56
N LEU A 9 7.99 21.89 -24.11
CA LEU A 9 8.98 21.41 -23.12
C LEU A 9 8.36 21.14 -21.74
N LEU A 10 7.38 21.95 -21.32
CA LEU A 10 6.69 21.77 -20.03
C LEU A 10 5.79 20.52 -20.03
N LEU A 11 5.23 20.14 -21.18
CA LEU A 11 4.47 18.89 -21.33
C LEU A 11 5.40 17.66 -21.28
N LEU A 12 6.62 17.76 -21.80
CA LEU A 12 7.64 16.68 -21.74
C LEU A 12 8.18 16.46 -20.32
N LEU A 13 8.30 17.52 -19.51
CA LEU A 13 8.77 17.43 -18.11
C LEU A 13 7.63 17.16 -17.11
N GLY A 14 6.39 17.59 -17.40
CA GLY A 14 5.26 17.57 -16.48
C GLY A 14 4.43 16.28 -16.46
N CYS A 15 4.40 15.51 -17.54
CA CYS A 15 3.60 14.27 -17.60
C CYS A 15 4.35 13.02 -17.11
N VAL A 16 5.69 13.02 -17.17
CA VAL A 16 6.50 11.84 -16.83
C VAL A 16 6.56 11.59 -15.31
N GLY A 17 6.41 12.63 -14.49
CA GLY A 17 6.49 12.54 -13.02
C GLY A 17 5.18 12.19 -12.29
N LEU A 18 4.03 12.26 -12.98
CA LEU A 18 2.71 12.05 -12.36
C LEU A 18 2.13 10.65 -12.61
N LEU A 19 2.65 9.90 -13.57
CA LEU A 19 2.26 8.51 -13.80
C LEU A 19 3.03 7.62 -12.84
N ARG A 20 2.63 7.58 -11.56
CA ARG A 20 2.93 6.40 -10.74
C ARG A 20 2.28 5.21 -11.46
N PRO A 21 3.06 4.20 -11.90
CA PRO A 21 2.48 3.05 -12.57
C PRO A 21 1.47 2.41 -11.62
N VAL A 22 0.19 2.46 -11.99
CA VAL A 22 -0.86 1.69 -11.32
C VAL A 22 -0.47 0.23 -11.51
N GLY A 23 -0.01 -0.42 -10.43
CA GLY A 23 0.35 -1.84 -10.46
C GLY A 23 1.78 -2.22 -10.10
N TYR A 24 2.68 -1.29 -9.75
CA TYR A 24 4.04 -1.65 -9.33
C TYR A 24 4.25 -1.45 -7.83
N CYS A 25 4.48 -2.54 -7.10
CA CYS A 25 4.88 -2.50 -5.70
C CYS A 25 6.40 -2.54 -5.54
N PRO A 26 6.96 -1.89 -4.51
CA PRO A 26 8.40 -1.97 -4.26
C PRO A 26 8.84 -3.43 -4.06
N PRO A 27 10.13 -3.76 -4.29
CA PRO A 27 10.64 -5.10 -4.04
C PRO A 27 10.31 -5.61 -2.64
N GLY A 28 9.80 -6.84 -2.54
CA GLY A 28 9.40 -7.45 -1.26
C GLY A 28 8.04 -6.98 -0.72
N TRP A 29 7.22 -6.33 -1.54
CA TRP A 29 5.82 -6.05 -1.30
C TRP A 29 4.94 -6.82 -2.29
N SER A 30 3.73 -7.18 -1.87
CA SER A 30 2.71 -7.80 -2.70
C SER A 30 1.68 -6.78 -3.15
N TYR A 31 1.21 -6.92 -4.39
CA TYR A 31 0.09 -6.12 -4.88
C TYR A 31 -1.21 -6.51 -4.18
N PHE A 32 -1.93 -5.51 -3.66
CA PHE A 32 -3.17 -5.65 -2.93
C PHE A 32 -4.17 -4.58 -3.38
N TYR A 33 -5.07 -4.95 -4.29
CA TYR A 33 -6.02 -4.01 -4.91
C TYR A 33 -5.32 -2.75 -5.43
N LEU A 34 -5.61 -1.54 -4.97
CA LEU A 34 -4.94 -0.30 -5.39
C LEU A 34 -3.73 0.08 -4.49
N SER A 35 -3.27 -0.86 -3.67
CA SER A 35 -2.26 -0.66 -2.64
C SER A 35 -1.18 -1.75 -2.67
N CYS A 36 -0.13 -1.57 -1.86
CA CYS A 36 0.93 -2.55 -1.67
C CYS A 36 0.91 -3.06 -0.22
N LEU A 37 1.05 -4.37 -0.04
CA LEU A 37 1.06 -5.04 1.26
C LEU A 37 2.45 -5.61 1.54
N LYS A 38 2.92 -5.44 2.77
CA LYS A 38 4.09 -6.16 3.29
C LYS A 38 3.68 -7.01 4.48
N TYR A 39 4.04 -8.29 4.42
CA TYR A 39 3.86 -9.22 5.54
C TYR A 39 5.11 -9.22 6.43
N PHE A 40 4.87 -9.20 7.74
CA PHE A 40 5.86 -9.30 8.80
C PHE A 40 5.54 -10.54 9.63
N SER A 41 6.51 -11.42 9.82
CA SER A 41 6.30 -12.70 10.53
C SER A 41 6.53 -12.58 12.03
N GLU A 42 7.03 -11.43 12.51
CA GLU A 42 7.28 -11.23 13.93
C GLU A 42 5.97 -11.23 14.74
N PRO A 43 5.90 -12.00 15.85
CA PRO A 43 4.75 -11.96 16.73
C PRO A 43 4.77 -10.67 17.54
N LEU A 44 3.81 -9.79 17.28
CA LEU A 44 3.68 -8.48 17.91
C LEU A 44 2.29 -8.32 18.53
N SER A 45 2.15 -7.44 19.51
CA SER A 45 0.84 -6.88 19.86
C SER A 45 0.29 -6.02 18.71
N TRP A 46 -0.99 -5.68 18.75
CA TRP A 46 -1.60 -4.86 17.70
C TRP A 46 -0.93 -3.47 17.60
N ASP A 47 -0.68 -2.81 18.74
CA ASP A 47 -0.06 -1.48 18.79
C ASP A 47 1.38 -1.49 18.27
N GLU A 48 2.15 -2.54 18.59
CA GLU A 48 3.50 -2.74 18.07
C GLU A 48 3.49 -3.01 16.56
N ALA A 49 2.50 -3.77 16.06
CA ALA A 49 2.36 -4.06 14.64
C ALA A 49 2.00 -2.80 13.83
N GLU A 50 1.12 -1.94 14.34
CA GLU A 50 0.81 -0.65 13.72
C GLU A 50 2.03 0.27 13.69
N SER A 51 2.72 0.40 14.84
CA SER A 51 3.95 1.20 14.94
C SER A 51 5.04 0.68 14.00
N ARG A 52 5.10 -0.64 13.79
CA ARG A 52 6.02 -1.28 12.85
C ARG A 52 5.70 -0.90 11.41
N CYS A 53 4.43 -0.86 11.02
CA CYS A 53 3.99 -0.41 9.70
C CYS A 53 4.33 1.06 9.47
N GLU A 54 3.96 1.94 10.41
CA GLU A 54 4.22 3.39 10.35
C GLU A 54 5.73 3.69 10.24
N GLY A 55 6.57 2.93 10.95
CA GLY A 55 8.02 3.08 10.91
C GLY A 55 8.70 2.46 9.69
N PHE A 56 8.00 1.62 8.91
CA PHE A 56 8.61 0.95 7.75
C PHE A 56 8.61 1.83 6.49
N GLN A 57 7.54 2.57 6.25
CA GLN A 57 7.44 3.51 5.15
C GLN A 57 6.45 4.62 5.51
N GLU A 58 6.76 5.85 5.11
CA GLU A 58 5.85 6.98 5.31
C GLU A 58 4.46 6.68 4.71
N GLY A 59 3.43 6.83 5.53
CA GLY A 59 2.04 6.56 5.17
C GLY A 59 1.63 5.07 5.13
N ALA A 60 2.51 4.15 5.55
CA ALA A 60 2.15 2.75 5.72
C ALA A 60 1.47 2.51 7.07
N HIS A 61 0.42 1.70 7.06
CA HIS A 61 -0.40 1.34 8.22
C HIS A 61 -0.78 -0.14 8.12
N LEU A 62 -1.32 -0.74 9.19
CA LEU A 62 -1.94 -2.05 9.08
C LEU A 62 -3.05 -2.03 8.01
N ALA A 63 -3.15 -3.12 7.25
CA ALA A 63 -4.09 -3.21 6.15
C ALA A 63 -5.53 -3.08 6.67
N TRP A 64 -6.30 -2.17 6.08
CA TRP A 64 -7.74 -2.07 6.31
C TRP A 64 -8.50 -2.73 5.15
N VAL A 65 -9.77 -3.04 5.40
CA VAL A 65 -10.66 -3.68 4.42
C VAL A 65 -11.95 -2.87 4.37
N GLU A 66 -12.20 -2.24 3.23
CA GLU A 66 -13.43 -1.47 2.98
C GLU A 66 -14.55 -2.31 2.38
N ASN A 67 -14.20 -3.33 1.60
CA ASN A 67 -15.16 -4.12 0.84
C ASN A 67 -14.76 -5.59 0.70
N ILE A 68 -15.68 -6.40 0.17
CA ILE A 68 -15.49 -7.83 0.02
C ILE A 68 -14.37 -8.21 -0.97
N HIS A 69 -14.12 -7.39 -1.99
CA HIS A 69 -13.06 -7.67 -2.97
C HIS A 69 -11.68 -7.51 -2.35
N GLU A 70 -11.51 -6.49 -1.52
CA GLU A 70 -10.33 -6.31 -0.68
C GLU A 70 -10.18 -7.47 0.31
N ALA A 71 -11.24 -7.86 1.01
CA ALA A 71 -11.18 -8.98 1.96
C ALA A 71 -10.67 -10.28 1.31
N VAL A 72 -11.22 -10.62 0.13
CA VAL A 72 -10.84 -11.81 -0.64
C VAL A 72 -9.38 -11.71 -1.12
N THR A 73 -8.98 -10.55 -1.63
CA THR A 73 -7.60 -10.33 -2.10
C THR A 73 -6.62 -10.42 -0.95
N LEU A 74 -6.92 -9.79 0.19
CA LEU A 74 -6.07 -9.77 1.38
C LEU A 74 -5.86 -11.19 1.92
N ARG A 75 -6.96 -11.96 2.03
CA ARG A 75 -6.91 -13.37 2.42
C ARG A 75 -6.00 -14.18 1.50
N LYS A 76 -6.08 -13.98 0.19
CA LYS A 76 -5.22 -14.66 -0.79
C LYS A 76 -3.75 -14.28 -0.57
N VAL A 77 -3.44 -13.00 -0.42
CA VAL A 77 -2.06 -12.54 -0.17
C VAL A 77 -1.51 -13.13 1.13
N ILE A 78 -2.26 -13.04 2.24
CA ILE A 78 -1.85 -13.60 3.54
C ILE A 78 -1.58 -15.10 3.44
N SER A 79 -2.41 -15.85 2.70
CA SER A 79 -2.28 -17.31 2.58
C SER A 79 -0.95 -17.79 1.96
N TYR A 80 -0.23 -16.92 1.23
CA TYR A 80 1.11 -17.22 0.72
C TYR A 80 2.19 -17.18 1.81
N TYR A 81 1.94 -16.45 2.90
CA TYR A 81 2.91 -16.24 3.97
C TYR A 81 2.54 -16.96 5.28
N GLN A 82 1.25 -17.04 5.59
CA GLN A 82 0.75 -17.57 6.86
C GLN A 82 -0.59 -18.29 6.66
N GLN A 83 -0.72 -19.48 7.22
CA GLN A 83 -1.92 -20.32 7.12
C GLN A 83 -2.43 -20.85 8.47
N VAL A 84 -1.63 -20.69 9.53
CA VAL A 84 -1.86 -21.32 10.84
C VAL A 84 -2.24 -20.29 11.89
N GLN A 85 -1.58 -19.13 11.88
CA GLN A 85 -1.76 -18.10 12.89
C GLN A 85 -2.63 -16.93 12.40
N PRO A 86 -3.41 -16.29 13.28
CA PRO A 86 -4.07 -15.03 13.00
C PRO A 86 -3.06 -13.94 12.61
N VAL A 87 -3.52 -12.94 11.86
CA VAL A 87 -2.73 -11.78 11.42
C VAL A 87 -3.45 -10.51 11.82
N TRP A 88 -2.70 -9.51 12.29
CA TRP A 88 -3.25 -8.20 12.61
C TRP A 88 -3.65 -7.41 11.36
N ILE A 89 -4.81 -6.76 11.42
CA ILE A 89 -5.35 -5.83 10.41
C ILE A 89 -5.80 -4.54 11.11
N GLY A 90 -5.90 -3.45 10.35
CA GLY A 90 -6.12 -2.08 10.84
C GLY A 90 -7.56 -1.75 11.24
N LEU A 91 -8.31 -2.70 11.80
CA LEU A 91 -9.66 -2.43 12.31
C LEU A 91 -9.57 -1.86 13.74
N GLN A 92 -9.72 -0.54 13.89
CA GLN A 92 -9.76 0.11 15.19
C GLN A 92 -11.14 0.74 15.43
N LYS A 93 -11.87 0.23 16.44
CA LYS A 93 -13.24 0.65 16.82
C LYS A 93 -13.40 2.17 17.06
N ASN A 94 -12.29 2.88 17.31
CA ASN A 94 -12.28 4.26 17.80
C ASN A 94 -11.72 5.26 16.78
N LYS A 95 -11.33 4.80 15.59
CA LYS A 95 -10.86 5.64 14.48
C LYS A 95 -11.65 5.24 13.24
N GLU A 96 -12.83 5.83 13.09
CA GLU A 96 -13.45 5.92 11.76
C GLU A 96 -12.56 6.85 10.94
N ARG A 97 -11.88 6.29 9.94
CA ARG A 97 -11.11 7.04 8.95
C ARG A 97 -11.77 6.88 7.60
#